data_AF-A0A0X8VBS8-F1
#
_entry.id   AF-A0A0X8VBS8-F1
#
_cell.length_a   1.000
_cell.length_b   1.000
_cell.length_c   1.000
_cell.angle_alpha   90.00
_cell.angle_beta   90.00
_cell.angle_gamma   90.00
#
_symmetry.space_group_name_H-M   'P 1'
#
loop_
_entity.id
_entity.type
_entity.pdbx_description
1 polymer ?
#
loop_
_entity_poly.entity_id
_entity_poly.type
_entity_poly.pdbx_seq_one_letter_code
_entity_poly.pdbx_strand_id
1 'polypeptide(L)'
;MLQKEELLRYLEGKTDEEKRIFLEEEFNLGWHISQGSCKLWFAKVFTYCHPNELEEQLNFFLFLVNVFGYLWNICYEQEDTIFLGCVCPCGVKQTVLYYSITFED
;
A
#
# COMPACT_ATOMS: atom_id res chain seq x y z
N MET A 1 3.47 -5.83 -11.64
CA MET A 1 3.72 -5.08 -10.39
C MET A 1 5.21 -4.82 -10.37
N LEU A 2 5.65 -3.56 -10.36
CA LEU A 2 7.07 -3.23 -10.17
C LEU A 2 7.58 -3.92 -8.90
N GLN A 3 8.76 -4.54 -8.98
CA GLN A 3 9.40 -5.07 -7.77
C GLN A 3 9.97 -3.93 -6.93
N LYS A 4 10.14 -4.18 -5.62
CA LYS A 4 10.67 -3.19 -4.65
C LYS A 4 11.96 -2.55 -5.15
N GLU A 5 12.87 -3.36 -5.69
CA GLU A 5 14.20 -2.96 -6.14
C GLU A 5 14.17 -2.11 -7.41
N GLU A 6 13.16 -2.32 -8.26
CA GLU A 6 12.96 -1.53 -9.47
C GLU A 6 12.38 -0.16 -9.11
N LEU A 7 11.40 -0.16 -8.19
CA LEU A 7 10.81 1.08 -7.68
C LEU A 7 11.86 1.93 -6.94
N LEU A 8 12.68 1.33 -6.08
CA LEU A 8 13.76 2.04 -5.39
C LEU A 8 14.75 2.68 -6.38
N ARG A 9 15.17 1.95 -7.41
CA ARG A 9 16.05 2.47 -8.47
C ARG A 9 15.41 3.63 -9.24
N TYR A 10 14.10 3.57 -9.46
CA TYR A 10 13.40 4.65 -10.14
C TYR A 10 13.27 5.90 -9.27
N LEU A 11 13.02 5.75 -7.96
CA LEU A 11 12.86 6.86 -7.02
C LEU A 11 14.19 7.52 -6.63
N GLU A 12 15.32 6.85 -6.85
CA GLU A 12 16.66 7.36 -6.53
C GLU A 12 16.97 8.66 -7.31
N GLY A 13 17.45 9.68 -6.60
CA GLY A 13 17.82 10.97 -7.20
C GLY A 13 16.64 11.89 -7.57
N LYS A 14 15.39 11.44 -7.42
CA LYS A 14 14.20 12.26 -7.65
C LYS A 14 13.86 13.14 -6.44
N THR A 15 13.27 14.29 -6.71
CA THR A 15 12.62 15.13 -5.70
C THR A 15 11.34 14.49 -5.20
N ASP A 16 10.88 14.89 -4.02
CA ASP A 16 9.66 14.30 -3.43
C ASP A 16 8.41 14.58 -4.28
N GLU A 17 8.35 15.71 -4.97
CA GLU A 17 7.26 16.02 -5.91
C GLU A 17 7.26 15.07 -7.12
N GLU A 18 8.43 14.81 -7.72
CA GLU A 18 8.54 13.86 -8.83
C GLU A 18 8.19 12.43 -8.41
N LYS A 19 8.54 12.04 -7.17
CA LYS A 19 8.14 10.75 -6.62
C LYS A 19 6.63 10.66 -6.47
N ARG A 20 5.98 11.70 -5.95
CA ARG A 20 4.52 11.75 -5.79
C ARG A 20 3.80 11.58 -7.12
N ILE A 21 4.14 12.39 -8.12
CA ILE A 21 3.52 12.34 -9.46
C ILE A 21 3.65 10.93 -10.06
N PHE A 22 4.85 10.37 -10.04
CA PHE A 22 5.07 9.02 -10.58
C PHE A 22 4.25 7.95 -9.84
N LEU A 23 4.22 8.00 -8.51
CA LEU A 23 3.51 7.01 -7.70
C LEU A 23 1.98 7.12 -7.89
N GLU A 24 1.45 8.34 -8.06
CA GLU A 24 0.04 8.57 -8.39
C GLU A 24 -0.33 7.95 -9.75
N GLU A 25 0.51 8.16 -10.77
CA GLU A 25 0.31 7.61 -12.11
C GLU A 25 0.44 6.08 -12.14
N GLU A 26 1.53 5.54 -11.58
CA GLU A 26 1.89 4.11 -11.67
C GLU A 26 0.90 3.22 -10.91
N PHE A 27 0.46 3.67 -9.73
CA PHE A 27 -0.45 2.89 -8.89
C PHE A 27 -1.90 3.37 -9.00
N ASN A 28 -2.19 4.29 -9.93
CA ASN A 28 -3.49 4.94 -10.11
C ASN A 28 -4.06 5.41 -8.75
N LEU A 29 -3.20 6.01 -7.95
CA LEU A 29 -3.54 6.42 -6.61
C LEU A 29 -4.19 7.80 -6.69
N GLY A 30 -5.52 7.80 -6.80
CA GLY A 30 -6.33 9.01 -6.60
C GLY A 30 -6.37 9.42 -5.13
N TRP A 31 -5.22 9.67 -4.51
CA TRP A 31 -5.11 10.23 -3.17
C TRP A 31 -5.53 11.71 -3.17
N HIS A 32 -6.73 12.02 -3.69
CA HIS A 32 -7.50 13.19 -3.26
C HIS A 32 -8.00 12.91 -1.85
N ILE A 33 -7.06 12.69 -0.94
CA ILE A 33 -7.40 12.46 0.44
C ILE A 33 -7.79 13.82 0.98
N SER A 34 -9.05 13.96 1.35
CA SER A 34 -9.51 15.14 2.03
C SER A 34 -8.65 15.31 3.28
N GLN A 35 -7.75 16.29 3.25
CA GLN A 35 -6.96 16.67 4.41
C GLN A 35 -7.93 17.07 5.52
N GLY A 36 -7.90 16.31 6.61
CA GLY A 36 -8.76 16.51 7.76
C GLY A 36 -8.32 15.57 8.87
N SER A 37 -8.62 15.92 10.12
CA SER A 37 -8.24 15.20 11.33
C SER A 37 -8.89 13.81 11.49
N CYS A 38 -9.56 13.32 10.45
CA CYS A 38 -10.30 12.06 10.49
C CYS A 38 -9.45 10.91 9.96
N LYS A 39 -9.38 9.84 10.76
CA LYS A 39 -8.93 8.51 10.37
C LYS A 39 -9.69 8.01 9.15
N LEU A 40 -8.97 7.55 8.13
CA LEU A 40 -9.54 7.02 6.90
C LEU A 40 -9.26 5.54 6.77
N TRP A 41 -10.25 4.79 6.32
CA TRP A 41 -10.19 3.34 6.16
C TRP A 41 -10.08 2.94 4.70
N PHE A 42 -9.24 1.96 4.45
CA PHE A 42 -8.93 1.41 3.14
C PHE A 42 -8.98 -0.12 3.17
N ALA A 43 -9.14 -0.70 1.98
CA ALA A 43 -9.07 -2.14 1.80
C ALA A 43 -8.12 -2.46 0.64
N LYS A 44 -7.14 -3.33 0.90
CA LYS A 44 -6.25 -3.89 -0.12
C LYS A 44 -6.52 -5.38 -0.28
N VAL A 45 -6.82 -5.79 -1.51
CA VAL A 45 -7.04 -7.19 -1.85
C VAL A 45 -5.76 -7.79 -2.42
N PHE A 46 -5.35 -8.93 -1.86
CA PHE A 46 -4.25 -9.76 -2.32
C PHE A 46 -4.79 -11.08 -2.83
N THR A 47 -4.29 -11.53 -3.98
CA THR A 47 -4.66 -12.82 -4.58
C THR A 47 -3.40 -13.62 -4.81
N TYR A 48 -3.41 -14.89 -4.42
CA TYR A 48 -2.22 -15.74 -4.42
C TYR A 48 -2.58 -17.23 -4.43
N CYS A 49 -1.68 -18.07 -4.94
CA CYS A 49 -1.78 -19.52 -4.88
C CYS A 49 -0.94 -20.07 -3.71
N HIS A 50 0.25 -19.49 -3.51
CA HIS A 50 1.24 -19.94 -2.54
C HIS A 50 1.49 -18.89 -1.45
N PRO A 51 1.72 -19.30 -0.18
CA PRO A 51 1.99 -18.35 0.90
C PRO A 51 3.13 -17.37 0.62
N ASN A 52 4.18 -17.82 -0.07
CA ASN A 52 5.32 -16.97 -0.41
C ASN A 52 4.93 -15.79 -1.32
N GLU A 53 3.96 -15.99 -2.23
CA GLU A 53 3.44 -14.92 -3.08
C GLU A 53 2.69 -13.88 -2.24
N LEU A 54 1.94 -14.31 -1.23
CA LEU A 54 1.29 -13.38 -0.30
C LEU A 54 2.33 -12.60 0.51
N GLU A 55 3.36 -13.28 1.00
CA GLU A 55 4.44 -12.66 1.77
C GLU A 55 5.17 -11.59 0.94
N GLU A 56 5.54 -11.90 -0.30
CA GLU A 56 6.15 -10.94 -1.22
C GLU A 56 5.23 -9.74 -1.48
N GLN A 57 3.94 -9.97 -1.73
CA GLN A 57 2.96 -8.90 -1.94
C GLN A 57 2.77 -8.02 -0.71
N LEU A 58 2.73 -8.61 0.49
CA LEU A 58 2.60 -7.87 1.75
C LEU A 58 3.84 -7.04 2.05
N ASN A 59 5.04 -7.61 1.84
CA ASN A 59 6.29 -6.89 2.02
C ASN A 59 6.38 -5.68 1.08
N PHE A 60 5.96 -5.83 -0.17
CA PHE A 60 5.91 -4.72 -1.12
C PHE A 60 4.86 -3.68 -0.73
N PHE A 61 3.67 -4.11 -0.28
CA PHE A 61 2.63 -3.20 0.19
C PHE A 61 3.09 -2.37 1.40
N LEU A 62 3.68 -2.99 2.43
CA LEU A 62 4.19 -2.28 3.60
C LEU A 62 5.34 -1.33 3.24
N PHE A 63 6.16 -1.70 2.26
CA PHE A 63 7.16 -0.78 1.69
C PHE A 63 6.49 0.45 1.07
N LEU A 64 5.47 0.28 0.23
CA LEU A 64 4.72 1.39 -0.38
C LEU A 64 4.07 2.28 0.68
N VAL A 65 3.44 1.69 1.69
CA VAL A 65 2.84 2.42 2.81
C VAL A 65 3.87 3.32 3.51
N ASN A 66 5.09 2.82 3.75
CA ASN A 66 6.15 3.64 4.35
C ASN A 66 6.60 4.78 3.42
N VAL A 67 6.76 4.50 2.13
CA VAL A 67 7.11 5.54 1.14
C VAL A 67 6.02 6.61 1.11
N PHE A 68 4.75 6.20 1.15
CA PHE A 68 3.62 7.14 1.15
C PHE A 68 3.51 7.91 2.46
N GLY A 69 3.79 7.26 3.60
CA GLY A 69 3.88 7.90 4.91
C GLY A 69 4.81 9.10 4.89
N TYR A 70 6.03 8.88 4.40
CA TYR A 70 7.02 9.96 4.24
C TYR A 70 6.56 11.03 3.24
N LEU A 71 6.05 10.63 2.06
CA LEU A 71 5.76 11.58 1.00
C LEU A 71 4.49 12.41 1.25
N TRP A 72 3.45 11.88 1.90
CA TRP A 72 2.18 12.58 2.12
C TRP A 72 1.91 12.93 3.60
N ASN A 73 2.90 12.71 4.49
CA ASN A 73 2.76 12.95 5.92
C ASN A 73 1.58 12.19 6.54
N ILE A 74 1.49 10.90 6.22
CA ILE A 74 0.44 10.00 6.72
C ILE A 74 1.02 8.95 7.67
N CYS A 75 0.25 8.56 8.67
CA CYS A 75 0.59 7.45 9.55
C CYS A 75 -0.28 6.24 9.23
N TYR A 76 0.33 5.06 9.18
CA TYR A 76 -0.37 3.79 9.06
C TYR A 76 -0.64 3.22 10.46
N GLU A 77 -1.91 3.00 10.78
CA GLU A 77 -2.30 2.50 12.10
C GLU A 77 -2.30 0.97 12.09
N GLN A 78 -1.18 0.37 12.52
CA GLN A 78 -1.03 -1.08 12.51
C GLN A 78 -2.02 -1.81 13.43
N GLU A 79 -2.36 -1.21 14.58
CA GLU A 79 -3.26 -1.83 15.56
C GLU A 79 -4.69 -2.01 15.01
N ASP A 80 -5.08 -1.21 14.03
CA ASP A 80 -6.38 -1.26 13.36
C ASP A 80 -6.44 -2.23 12.17
N THR A 81 -5.33 -2.94 11.92
CA THR A 81 -5.19 -3.78 10.73
C THR A 81 -5.95 -5.10 10.91
N ILE A 82 -6.85 -5.40 9.96
CA ILE A 82 -7.66 -6.63 9.97
C ILE A 82 -7.42 -7.41 8.68
N PHE A 83 -7.10 -8.70 8.81
CA PHE A 83 -6.96 -9.63 7.69
C PHE A 83 -8.18 -10.55 7.59
N LEU A 84 -8.86 -10.53 6.44
CA LEU A 84 -9.91 -11.49 6.10
C LEU A 84 -9.43 -12.38 4.94
N GLY A 85 -9.23 -13.66 5.23
CA GLY A 85 -8.82 -14.66 4.25
C GLY A 85 -10.00 -15.48 3.72
N CYS A 86 -10.02 -15.77 2.42
CA CYS A 86 -10.88 -16.79 1.84
C CYS A 86 -10.09 -17.67 0.86
N VAL A 87 -10.56 -18.89 0.69
CA VAL A 87 -9.98 -19.84 -0.28
C VAL A 87 -11.06 -20.19 -1.28
N CYS A 88 -10.80 -19.90 -2.56
CA CYS A 88 -11.68 -20.27 -3.65
C CYS A 88 -11.60 -21.79 -3.90
N PRO A 89 -12.69 -22.46 -4.29
CA PRO A 89 -12.66 -23.88 -4.64
C PRO A 89 -11.63 -24.25 -5.73
N CYS A 90 -11.21 -23.30 -6.57
CA CYS A 90 -10.16 -23.51 -7.56
C CYS A 90 -8.72 -23.52 -6.98
N GLY A 91 -8.56 -23.36 -5.66
CA GLY A 91 -7.26 -23.35 -4.97
C GLY A 91 -6.61 -21.96 -4.86
N VAL A 92 -7.13 -20.97 -5.59
CA VAL A 92 -6.72 -19.57 -5.46
C VAL A 92 -7.18 -19.03 -4.10
N LYS A 93 -6.28 -18.36 -3.39
CA LYS A 93 -6.53 -17.73 -2.10
C LYS A 93 -6.64 -16.23 -2.30
N GLN A 94 -7.46 -15.62 -1.47
CA GLN A 94 -7.58 -14.18 -1.41
C GLN A 94 -7.47 -13.73 0.05
N THR A 95 -6.74 -12.65 0.28
CA THR A 95 -6.67 -11.99 1.58
C THR A 95 -7.03 -10.53 1.39
N VAL A 96 -8.03 -10.06 2.12
CA VAL A 96 -8.40 -8.65 2.19
C VAL A 96 -7.79 -8.07 3.45
N LEU A 97 -6.98 -7.04 3.28
CA LEU A 97 -6.39 -6.24 4.33
C LEU A 97 -7.20 -4.97 4.49
N TYR A 98 -7.91 -4.84 5.60
CA TYR A 98 -8.47 -3.56 6.02
C TYR A 98 -7.44 -2.84 6.87
N TYR A 99 -7.18 -1.59 6.53
CA TYR A 99 -6.23 -0.76 7.24
C TYR A 99 -6.73 0.67 7.30
N SER A 100 -6.16 1.45 8.21
CA SER A 100 -6.45 2.88 8.29
C SER A 100 -5.19 3.71 8.24
N ILE A 101 -5.34 4.93 7.73
CA ILE A 101 -4.32 5.96 7.79
C ILE A 101 -4.87 7.21 8.47
N THR A 102 -3.98 7.95 9.10
CA THR A 102 -4.22 9.26 9.71
C THR A 102 -3.28 10.28 9.08
N PHE A 103 -3.68 11.56 9.11
CA PHE A 103 -2.79 12.66 8.73
C PHE A 103 -2.12 13.17 9.99
N GLU A 104 -0.82 13.37 9.96
CA GLU A 104 -0.18 14.17 11.01
C GLU A 104 -0.62 15.63 10.84
N ASP A 105 -1.01 16.25 11.96
CA ASP A 105 -1.40 17.67 12.07
C ASP A 105 -0.25 18.63 11.73
#